data_AF-A0A3B1AYH7-F1
#
_entry.id   AF-A0A3B1AYH7-F1
#
_cell.length_a   1.000
_cell.length_b   1.000
_cell.length_c   1.000
_cell.angle_alpha   90.00
_cell.angle_beta   90.00
_cell.angle_gamma   90.00
#
_symmetry.space_group_name_H-M   'P 1'
#
loop_
_entity.id
_entity.type
_entity.pdbx_description
1 polymer ?
#
loop_
_entity_poly.entity_id
_entity_poly.type
_entity_poly.pdbx_seq_one_letter_code
_entity_poly.pdbx_strand_id
1 'polypeptide(L)'
;MLVRELMKYGQVEEALHAYEAERRPATSKIVHANRGDGPDIVMDIVEERARDGFENLDDVLNKTERETIAASYKETAGFGIEQLNSAEPILPERA
;
A
#
# COMPACT_ATOMS: atom_id res chain seq x y z
N MET A 1 -6.29 13.52 -3.81
CA MET A 1 -5.04 14.31 -3.64
C MET A 1 -5.35 15.79 -3.43
N LEU A 2 -4.74 16.46 -2.44
CA LEU A 2 -5.20 17.79 -1.99
C LEU A 2 -5.19 18.86 -3.09
N VAL A 3 -4.13 18.93 -3.91
CA VAL A 3 -4.03 19.89 -5.01
C VAL A 3 -5.17 19.71 -6.02
N ARG A 4 -5.54 18.47 -6.35
CA ARG A 4 -6.66 18.17 -7.24
C ARG A 4 -7.98 18.72 -6.70
N GLU A 5 -8.24 18.49 -5.40
CA GLU A 5 -9.47 18.99 -4.78
C GLU A 5 -9.50 20.52 -4.68
N LEU A 6 -8.36 21.15 -4.39
CA LEU A 6 -8.23 22.61 -4.41
C LEU A 6 -8.53 23.20 -5.79
N MET A 7 -8.01 22.58 -6.86
CA MET A 7 -8.30 23.02 -8.25
C MET A 7 -9.77 22.83 -8.62
N LYS A 8 -10.40 21.75 -8.12
CA LYS A 8 -11.80 21.40 -8.45
C LYS A 8 -12.81 22.29 -7.73
N TYR A 9 -12.62 22.54 -6.43
CA TYR A 9 -13.59 23.24 -5.60
C TYR A 9 -13.29 24.73 -5.43
N GLY A 10 -12.03 25.15 -5.53
CA GLY A 10 -11.59 26.54 -5.34
C GLY A 10 -11.69 27.06 -3.90
N GLN A 11 -12.62 26.54 -3.10
CA GLN A 11 -12.79 26.81 -1.68
C GLN A 11 -12.01 25.77 -0.84
N VAL A 12 -11.37 26.24 0.22
CA VAL A 12 -10.45 25.42 1.03
C VAL A 12 -11.19 24.35 1.84
N GLU A 13 -12.34 24.69 2.42
CA GLU A 13 -13.09 23.79 3.31
C GLU A 13 -13.63 22.58 2.55
N GLU A 14 -14.31 22.81 1.43
CA GLU A 14 -14.83 21.77 0.55
C GLU A 14 -13.71 20.86 0.00
N ALA A 15 -12.57 21.45 -0.39
CA ALA A 15 -11.43 20.70 -0.86
C ALA A 15 -10.81 19.79 0.22
N LEU A 16 -10.72 20.28 1.46
CA LEU A 16 -10.22 19.50 2.59
C LEU A 16 -11.17 18.34 2.93
N HIS A 17 -12.48 18.57 2.94
CA HIS A 17 -13.46 17.51 3.16
C HIS A 17 -13.41 16.43 2.07
N ALA A 18 -13.32 16.83 0.80
CA ALA A 18 -13.18 15.88 -0.30
C ALA A 18 -11.87 15.08 -0.20
N TYR A 19 -10.75 15.74 0.12
CA TYR A 19 -9.47 15.08 0.34
C TYR A 19 -9.51 14.09 1.50
N GLU A 20 -10.08 14.48 2.64
CA GLU A 20 -10.18 13.62 3.82
C GLU A 20 -11.06 12.39 3.53
N ALA A 21 -12.21 12.58 2.88
CA ALA A 21 -13.14 11.49 2.55
C ALA A 21 -12.46 10.40 1.70
N GLU A 22 -11.56 10.79 0.78
CA GLU A 22 -10.76 9.85 -0.01
C GLU A 22 -9.60 9.24 0.80
N ARG A 23 -8.83 10.06 1.52
CA ARG A 23 -7.55 9.63 2.10
C ARG A 23 -7.69 8.91 3.43
N ARG A 24 -8.65 9.30 4.27
CA ARG A 24 -8.83 8.72 5.60
C ARG A 24 -9.09 7.21 5.54
N PRO A 25 -10.00 6.68 4.69
CA PRO A 25 -10.22 5.24 4.63
C PRO A 25 -8.98 4.45 4.19
N ALA A 26 -8.28 4.91 3.15
CA ALA A 26 -7.09 4.23 2.64
C ALA A 26 -5.93 4.23 3.67
N THR A 27 -5.67 5.38 4.30
CA THR A 27 -4.60 5.49 5.30
C THR A 27 -4.93 4.75 6.59
N SER A 28 -6.18 4.76 7.07
CA SER A 28 -6.60 3.96 8.22
C SER A 28 -6.42 2.47 7.97
N LYS A 29 -6.74 1.96 6.77
CA LYS A 29 -6.51 0.54 6.41
C LYS A 29 -5.04 0.15 6.54
N ILE A 30 -4.11 1.00 6.07
CA ILE A 30 -2.67 0.78 6.21
C ILE A 30 -2.27 0.74 7.69
N VAL A 31 -2.75 1.69 8.50
CA VAL A 31 -2.46 1.73 9.94
C VAL A 31 -2.98 0.46 10.63
N HIS A 32 -4.16 -0.03 10.28
CA HIS A 32 -4.69 -1.28 10.82
C HIS A 32 -3.88 -2.50 10.36
N ALA A 33 -3.48 -2.56 9.09
CA ALA A 33 -2.62 -3.63 8.58
C ALA A 33 -1.29 -3.69 9.33
N ASN A 34 -0.65 -2.53 9.56
CA ASN A 34 0.62 -2.42 10.29
C ASN A 34 0.50 -2.66 11.80
N ARG A 35 -0.73 -2.66 12.36
CA ARG A 35 -0.98 -3.03 13.75
C ARG A 35 -1.23 -4.53 13.93
N GLY A 36 -1.59 -5.22 12.86
CA GLY A 36 -1.39 -6.67 12.76
C GLY A 36 0.04 -6.93 12.28
N ASP A 37 0.23 -8.02 11.56
CA ASP A 37 1.58 -8.38 11.08
C ASP A 37 1.95 -7.65 9.78
N GLY A 38 0.98 -7.08 9.06
CA GLY A 38 1.20 -6.24 7.89
C GLY A 38 2.24 -6.84 6.91
N PRO A 39 3.33 -6.13 6.60
CA PRO A 39 4.42 -6.67 5.78
C PRO A 39 5.38 -7.59 6.55
N ASP A 40 5.34 -7.56 7.88
CA ASP A 40 6.28 -8.23 8.78
C ASP A 40 5.96 -9.73 8.95
N ILE A 41 4.82 -10.23 8.45
CA ILE A 41 4.48 -11.67 8.40
C ILE A 41 5.59 -12.53 7.77
N VAL A 42 6.40 -11.95 6.88
CA VAL A 42 7.55 -12.64 6.30
C VAL A 42 8.60 -12.99 7.36
N MET A 43 8.77 -12.16 8.38
CA MET A 43 9.70 -12.36 9.48
C MET A 43 9.27 -13.54 10.35
N ASP A 44 7.96 -13.63 10.67
CA ASP A 44 7.41 -14.74 11.44
C ASP A 44 7.60 -16.08 10.72
N ILE A 45 7.37 -16.09 9.40
CA ILE A 45 7.58 -17.28 8.56
C ILE A 45 9.06 -17.70 8.57
N VAL A 46 9.99 -16.75 8.46
CA VAL A 46 11.43 -17.05 8.53
C VAL A 46 11.82 -17.55 9.92
N GLU A 47 11.31 -16.93 10.99
CA GLU A 47 11.58 -17.37 12.36
C GLU A 47 11.10 -18.80 12.62
N GLU A 48 9.90 -19.15 12.13
CA GLU A 48 9.33 -20.49 12.27
C GLU A 48 10.12 -21.54 11.48
N ARG A 49 10.46 -21.24 10.22
CA ARG A 49 11.06 -22.21 9.29
C ARG A 49 12.57 -22.32 9.42
N ALA A 50 13.26 -21.29 9.90
CA ALA A 50 14.71 -21.18 9.90
C ALA A 50 15.26 -20.56 11.19
N ARG A 51 14.74 -21.02 12.35
CA ARG A 51 15.17 -20.55 13.69
C ARG A 51 16.68 -20.64 13.93
N ASP A 52 17.32 -21.69 13.42
CA ASP A 52 18.76 -21.91 13.57
C ASP A 52 19.58 -21.29 12.41
N GLY A 53 18.94 -20.49 11.56
CA GLY A 53 19.52 -19.90 10.35
C GLY A 53 19.27 -20.74 9.08
N PHE A 54 19.73 -20.20 7.95
CA PHE A 54 19.65 -20.83 6.63
C PHE A 54 20.81 -20.34 5.74
N GLU A 55 21.22 -21.15 4.76
CA GLU A 55 22.25 -20.75 3.79
C GLU A 55 21.65 -20.16 2.51
N ASN A 56 20.45 -20.63 2.13
CA ASN A 56 19.75 -20.19 0.94
C ASN A 56 18.29 -19.83 1.29
N LEU A 57 17.88 -18.61 0.93
CA LEU A 57 16.55 -18.09 1.22
C LEU A 57 15.46 -18.88 0.51
N ASP A 58 15.73 -19.41 -0.69
CA ASP A 58 14.71 -20.14 -1.46
C ASP A 58 14.32 -21.48 -0.81
N ASP A 59 15.13 -22.00 0.12
CA ASP A 59 14.80 -23.19 0.94
C ASP A 59 13.82 -22.85 2.08
N VAL A 60 13.68 -21.57 2.42
CA VAL A 60 12.81 -21.08 3.51
C VAL A 60 11.55 -20.43 2.96
N LEU A 61 11.71 -19.57 1.95
CA LEU A 61 10.70 -18.73 1.31
C LEU A 61 11.06 -18.57 -0.15
N ASN A 62 10.48 -19.43 -0.98
CA ASN A 62 10.77 -19.39 -2.41
C ASN A 62 10.25 -18.07 -3.03
N LYS A 63 10.78 -17.73 -4.20
CA LYS A 63 10.44 -16.49 -4.90
C LYS A 63 8.92 -16.25 -5.03
N THR A 64 8.14 -17.27 -5.39
CA THR A 64 6.68 -17.15 -5.57
C THR A 64 5.97 -16.81 -4.26
N GLU A 65 6.36 -17.44 -3.14
CA GLU A 65 5.81 -17.11 -1.82
C GLU A 65 6.12 -15.65 -1.44
N ARG A 66 7.38 -15.22 -1.63
CA ARG A 66 7.80 -13.85 -1.35
C ARG A 66 7.05 -12.83 -2.19
N GLU A 67 6.88 -13.11 -3.48
CA GLU A 67 6.12 -12.24 -4.39
C GLU A 67 4.64 -12.16 -4.00
N THR A 68 4.05 -13.27 -3.58
CA THR A 68 2.65 -13.32 -3.13
C THR A 68 2.43 -12.50 -1.86
N ILE A 69 3.29 -12.66 -0.86
CA ILE A 69 3.25 -11.87 0.38
C ILE A 69 3.42 -10.38 0.08
N ALA A 70 4.44 -10.04 -0.73
CA ALA A 70 4.70 -8.66 -1.10
C ALA A 70 3.56 -8.04 -1.92
N ALA A 71 2.94 -8.79 -2.84
CA ALA A 71 1.83 -8.34 -3.64
C ALA A 71 0.61 -7.99 -2.78
N SER A 72 0.26 -8.86 -1.82
CA SER A 72 -0.88 -8.62 -0.92
C SER A 72 -0.75 -7.31 -0.13
N TYR A 73 0.45 -7.03 0.40
CA TYR A 73 0.69 -5.78 1.13
C TYR A 73 0.75 -4.57 0.19
N LYS A 74 1.35 -4.70 -1.01
CA LYS A 74 1.36 -3.63 -2.02
C LYS A 74 -0.04 -3.18 -2.39
N GLU A 75 -0.97 -4.11 -2.61
CA GLU A 75 -2.39 -3.78 -2.86
C GLU A 75 -2.99 -2.99 -1.70
N THR A 76 -2.78 -3.45 -0.46
CA THR A 76 -3.28 -2.77 0.74
C THR A 76 -2.71 -1.34 0.89
N ALA A 77 -1.44 -1.16 0.53
CA ALA A 77 -0.74 0.12 0.59
C ALA A 77 -1.01 1.04 -0.62
N GLY A 78 -1.80 0.59 -1.61
CA GLY A 78 -2.11 1.35 -2.83
C GLY A 78 -0.98 1.37 -3.86
N PHE A 79 -0.10 0.37 -3.84
CA PHE A 79 1.01 0.16 -4.77
C PHE A 79 0.81 -1.07 -5.65
N GLY A 80 -0.43 -1.52 -5.82
CA GLY A 80 -0.79 -2.56 -6.77
C GLY A 80 -0.42 -2.14 -8.20
N ILE A 81 0.23 -3.03 -8.97
CA ILE A 81 0.72 -2.69 -10.32
C ILE A 81 -0.46 -2.34 -11.24
N GLU A 82 -1.49 -3.18 -11.27
CA GLU A 82 -2.68 -2.95 -12.09
C GLU A 82 -3.45 -1.71 -11.62
N GLN A 83 -3.57 -1.53 -10.29
CA GLN A 83 -4.21 -0.37 -9.70
C GLN A 83 -3.52 0.93 -10.13
N LEU A 84 -2.19 0.99 -10.07
CA LEU A 84 -1.41 2.17 -10.44
C LEU A 84 -1.47 2.44 -11.95
N ASN A 85 -1.33 1.40 -12.76
CA ASN A 85 -1.34 1.53 -14.22
C ASN A 85 -2.73 1.92 -14.77
N SER A 86 -3.80 1.57 -14.06
CA SER A 86 -5.18 1.89 -14.47
C SER A 86 -5.72 3.17 -13.82
N ALA A 87 -4.97 3.81 -12.92
CA ALA A 87 -5.41 5.01 -12.24
C ALA A 87 -5.46 6.20 -13.19
N GLU A 88 -6.50 7.02 -13.07
CA GLU A 88 -6.57 8.29 -13.78
C GLU A 88 -5.46 9.26 -13.30
N PRO A 89 -4.99 10.17 -14.17
CA PRO A 89 -4.07 11.22 -13.78
C PRO A 89 -4.57 11.99 -12.55
N ILE A 90 -3.68 12.21 -11.59
CA ILE A 90 -4.00 12.92 -10.36
C ILE A 90 -4.40 14.37 -10.62
N LEU A 91 -3.80 15.00 -11.64
CA LEU A 91 -4.07 16.37 -12.04
C LEU A 91 -4.55 16.38 -13.50
N PRO A 92 -5.42 17.34 -13.86
CA PRO A 92 -5.78 17.55 -15.26
C PRO A 92 -4.56 17.97 -16.10
N GLU A 93 -4.64 17.77 -17.41
CA GLU A 93 -3.62 18.28 -18.34
C GLU A 93 -3.48 19.80 -18.19
N ARG A 94 -2.24 20.28 -18.33
CA ARG A 94 -1.96 21.72 -18.33
C ARG A 94 -2.54 22.31 -19.63
N ALA A 95 -3.34 23.36 -19.49
CA ALA A 95 -3.80 24.18 -20.61
C ALA A 95 -2.64 24.93 -21.28
#